data_AF-A0A109V748-F1
#
_entry.id   AF-A0A109V748-F1
#
_cell.length_a   1.000
_cell.length_b   1.000
_cell.length_c   1.000
_cell.angle_alpha   90.00
_cell.angle_beta   90.00
_cell.angle_gamma   90.00
#
_symmetry.space_group_name_H-M   'P 1'
#
loop_
_entity.id
_entity.type
_entity.pdbx_description
1 polymer ?
#
loop_
_entity_poly.entity_id
_entity_poly.type
_entity_poly.pdbx_seq_one_letter_code
_entity_poly.pdbx_strand_id
1 'polypeptide(L)'
;MSLDKHEWEKGDELIFSDRSTPEARRLAERYGYLPYIVERYLELLGGEAEELLEANEEPMSETIRCNDFKISCGELEARLGEAGFEIERVPFLPHGYIITKAPISPGATHEYLKGYYYLQDPGSMLVVYIMRPRPSATILDMAAAPGGKSTQILQLTRDSALLIAVEPKRDRVRALRSNLQRMGFSNYIIIKSDARNLKLNVKVDQVLLDAPSSGEGIIRKDKRRKTKTALSDLKRIHYLQLELLNKALDAVGSGGSVTYAACSTAVEEGEYVVHKVLQDRDYVATERPAGFPLSEAFEEYRGVKFDDRVKGCGRLFPHRQGTEGFFICNMRRLG
;
A
#
# COMPACT_ATOMS: atom_id res chain seq x y z
N MET A 1 -29.68 -4.66 0.77
CA MET A 1 -30.63 -3.55 0.56
C MET A 1 -29.79 -2.48 -0.10
N SER A 2 -29.96 -2.21 -1.39
CA SER A 2 -29.08 -1.26 -2.11
C SER A 2 -29.29 0.13 -1.52
N LEU A 3 -28.25 0.71 -0.93
CA LEU A 3 -28.25 2.14 -0.69
C LEU A 3 -28.51 2.88 -2.00
N ASP A 4 -29.37 3.89 -1.91
CA ASP A 4 -29.97 4.55 -3.04
C ASP A 4 -28.86 5.13 -3.93
N LYS A 5 -28.86 4.80 -5.23
CA LYS A 5 -27.86 5.28 -6.20
C LYS A 5 -27.70 6.81 -6.14
N HIS A 6 -28.78 7.48 -5.73
CA HIS A 6 -28.85 8.92 -5.48
C HIS A 6 -27.95 9.42 -4.33
N GLU A 7 -27.78 8.66 -3.24
CA GLU A 7 -26.85 9.03 -2.15
C GLU A 7 -25.39 8.90 -2.56
N TRP A 8 -25.09 7.94 -3.43
CA TRP A 8 -23.74 7.75 -3.96
C TRP A 8 -23.33 8.91 -4.86
N GLU A 9 -24.22 9.33 -5.75
CA GLU A 9 -23.98 10.45 -6.66
C GLU A 9 -23.77 11.76 -5.87
N LYS A 10 -24.57 12.02 -4.82
CA LYS A 10 -24.36 13.16 -3.93
C LYS A 10 -23.03 13.11 -3.18
N GLY A 11 -22.67 11.96 -2.61
CA GLY A 11 -21.39 11.79 -1.94
C GLY A 11 -20.21 12.03 -2.89
N ASP A 12 -20.29 11.52 -4.12
CA ASP A 12 -19.24 11.67 -5.12
C ASP A 12 -19.08 13.14 -5.56
N GLU A 13 -20.18 13.91 -5.65
CA GLU A 13 -20.14 15.35 -5.94
C GLU A 13 -19.44 16.15 -4.82
N LEU A 14 -19.63 15.75 -3.57
CA LEU A 14 -18.96 16.38 -2.42
C LEU A 14 -17.46 16.04 -2.41
N ILE A 15 -17.14 14.75 -2.47
CA ILE A 15 -15.77 14.22 -2.35
C ILE A 15 -14.92 14.70 -3.53
N PHE A 16 -15.40 14.54 -4.77
CA PHE A 16 -14.66 14.89 -5.99
C PHE A 16 -15.00 16.29 -6.51
N SER A 17 -15.00 17.29 -5.62
CA SER A 17 -15.14 18.70 -5.99
C SER A 17 -13.84 19.49 -5.80
N ASP A 18 -13.57 20.45 -6.68
CA ASP A 18 -12.51 21.42 -6.44
C ASP A 18 -13.08 22.59 -5.62
N ARG A 19 -12.68 22.66 -4.35
CA ARG A 19 -13.06 23.71 -3.40
C ARG A 19 -11.86 24.53 -2.94
N SER A 20 -10.79 24.56 -3.74
CA SER A 20 -9.50 25.14 -3.35
C SER A 20 -9.61 26.61 -2.93
N THR A 21 -9.37 26.85 -1.65
CA THR A 21 -9.34 28.15 -0.99
C THR A 21 -8.15 29.00 -1.46
N PRO A 22 -8.17 30.33 -1.23
CA PRO A 22 -7.01 31.19 -1.49
C PRO A 22 -5.74 30.73 -0.76
N GLU A 23 -5.89 30.16 0.44
CA GLU A 23 -4.78 29.59 1.20
C GLU A 23 -4.21 28.34 0.54
N ALA A 24 -5.05 27.38 0.16
CA ALA A 24 -4.61 26.19 -0.56
C ALA A 24 -3.89 26.55 -1.86
N ARG A 25 -4.40 27.52 -2.63
CA ARG A 25 -3.77 27.99 -3.87
C ARG A 25 -2.38 28.59 -3.63
N ARG A 26 -2.23 29.40 -2.58
CA ARG A 26 -0.93 30.00 -2.19
C ARG A 26 0.09 28.95 -1.79
N LEU A 27 -0.31 27.97 -0.97
CA LEU A 27 0.58 26.86 -0.58
C LEU A 27 0.90 25.95 -1.78
N ALA A 28 -0.09 25.70 -2.63
CA ALA A 28 0.10 24.91 -3.84
C ALA A 28 1.09 25.56 -4.81
N GLU A 29 1.05 26.89 -4.98
CA GLU A 29 2.03 27.64 -5.75
C GLU A 29 3.44 27.53 -5.12
N ARG A 30 3.55 27.68 -3.80
CA ARG A 30 4.82 27.59 -3.06
C ARG A 30 5.49 26.21 -3.19
N TYR A 31 4.72 25.13 -3.02
CA TYR A 31 5.25 23.76 -2.99
C TYR A 31 5.13 23.01 -4.33
N GLY A 32 4.49 23.61 -5.34
CA GLY A 32 4.32 23.04 -6.68
C GLY A 32 3.28 21.92 -6.76
N TYR A 33 2.13 22.08 -6.11
CA TYR A 33 1.02 21.12 -6.10
C TYR A 33 -0.16 21.59 -6.94
N LEU A 34 -1.06 20.65 -7.29
CA LEU A 34 -2.41 21.04 -7.68
C LEU A 34 -3.18 21.56 -6.44
N PRO A 35 -3.91 22.69 -6.56
CA PRO A 35 -4.60 23.30 -5.43
C PRO A 35 -5.51 22.35 -4.64
N TYR A 36 -6.24 21.46 -5.32
CA TYR A 36 -7.18 20.55 -4.67
C TYR A 36 -6.48 19.56 -3.72
N ILE A 37 -5.23 19.18 -3.99
CA ILE A 37 -4.46 18.26 -3.14
C ILE A 37 -4.15 18.96 -1.82
N VAL A 38 -3.73 20.23 -1.89
CA VAL A 38 -3.38 21.03 -0.71
C VAL A 38 -4.64 21.39 0.08
N GLU A 39 -5.74 21.73 -0.60
CA GLU A 39 -7.04 21.94 0.04
C GLU A 39 -7.47 20.73 0.87
N ARG A 40 -7.38 19.52 0.30
CA ARG A 40 -7.70 18.29 1.03
C ARG A 40 -6.79 18.08 2.24
N TYR A 41 -5.50 18.40 2.15
CA TYR A 41 -4.60 18.32 3.31
C TYR A 41 -5.00 19.32 4.41
N LEU A 42 -5.34 20.56 4.05
CA LEU A 42 -5.80 21.56 5.01
C LEU A 42 -7.12 21.12 5.68
N GLU A 43 -8.09 20.62 4.91
CA GLU A 43 -9.36 20.13 5.44
C GLU A 43 -9.20 18.94 6.41
N LEU A 44 -8.25 18.03 6.13
CA LEU A 44 -8.09 16.78 6.90
C LEU A 44 -7.08 16.88 8.05
N LEU A 45 -6.01 17.67 7.88
CA LEU A 45 -4.89 17.74 8.81
C LEU A 45 -4.79 19.09 9.53
N GLY A 46 -5.55 20.10 9.10
CA GLY A 46 -5.48 21.44 9.66
C GLY A 46 -4.05 21.99 9.63
N GLY A 47 -3.54 22.38 10.80
CA GLY A 47 -2.19 22.93 10.94
C GLY A 47 -1.05 21.97 10.54
N GLU A 48 -1.26 20.65 10.63
CA GLU A 48 -0.27 19.65 10.21
C GLU A 48 -0.13 19.52 8.68
N ALA A 49 -0.99 20.18 7.90
CA ALA A 49 -0.94 20.12 6.45
C ALA A 49 0.39 20.67 5.89
N GLU A 50 0.91 21.76 6.46
CA GLU A 50 2.19 22.32 6.03
C GLU A 50 3.37 21.41 6.41
N GLU A 51 3.33 20.77 7.58
CA GLU A 51 4.34 19.76 7.99
C GLU A 51 4.38 18.59 6.99
N LEU A 52 3.21 18.13 6.51
CA LEU A 52 3.15 17.11 5.45
C LEU A 52 3.77 17.61 4.14
N LEU A 53 3.52 18.86 3.75
CA LEU A 53 4.11 19.45 2.55
C LEU A 53 5.64 19.54 2.67
N GLU A 54 6.14 20.01 3.80
CA GLU A 54 7.57 20.12 4.11
C GLU A 54 8.25 18.75 4.16
N ALA A 55 7.67 17.76 4.86
CA ALA A 55 8.19 16.40 4.90
C ALA A 55 8.20 15.75 3.51
N ASN A 56 7.23 16.10 2.66
CA ASN A 56 7.22 15.68 1.26
C ASN A 56 8.34 16.34 0.44
N GLU A 57 8.92 17.45 0.89
CA GLU A 57 10.09 18.07 0.28
C GLU A 57 11.39 17.31 0.52
N GLU A 58 11.50 16.64 1.66
CA GLU A 58 12.69 15.91 2.05
C GLU A 58 12.84 14.57 1.30
N PRO A 59 14.05 14.25 0.79
CA PRO A 59 14.29 12.95 0.17
C PRO A 59 14.08 11.83 1.19
N MET A 60 13.65 10.68 0.69
CA MET A 60 13.49 9.48 1.51
C MET A 60 14.74 8.60 1.40
N SER A 61 15.29 8.19 2.53
CA SER A 61 16.42 7.27 2.57
C SER A 61 16.09 5.94 1.88
N GLU A 62 17.06 5.39 1.17
CA GLU A 62 16.91 4.06 0.57
C GLU A 62 16.83 3.00 1.68
N THR A 63 15.99 1.99 1.46
CA THR A 63 15.70 0.96 2.46
C THR A 63 15.72 -0.42 1.83
N ILE A 64 16.16 -1.40 2.60
CA ILE A 64 16.22 -2.81 2.19
C ILE A 64 15.48 -3.69 3.17
N ARG A 65 14.85 -4.74 2.64
CA ARG A 65 14.29 -5.85 3.39
C ARG A 65 15.23 -7.05 3.29
N CYS A 66 15.82 -7.44 4.41
CA CYS A 66 16.56 -8.70 4.56
C CYS A 66 15.68 -9.91 4.18
N ASN A 67 16.23 -10.83 3.38
CA ASN A 67 15.61 -12.11 3.06
C ASN A 67 16.14 -13.21 3.98
N ASP A 68 15.52 -13.34 5.15
CA ASP A 68 15.91 -14.31 6.16
C ASP A 68 15.61 -15.78 5.80
N PHE A 69 15.04 -16.02 4.61
CA PHE A 69 14.94 -17.36 4.01
C PHE A 69 16.26 -17.83 3.41
N LYS A 70 17.13 -16.90 2.97
CA LYS A 70 18.41 -17.22 2.30
C LYS A 70 19.64 -16.94 3.15
N ILE A 71 19.56 -15.98 4.05
CA ILE A 71 20.70 -15.54 4.87
C ILE A 71 20.17 -14.92 6.17
N SER A 72 20.85 -15.11 7.29
CA SER A 72 20.43 -14.40 8.51
C SER A 72 20.65 -12.89 8.34
N CYS A 73 19.81 -12.06 8.97
CA CYS A 73 19.95 -10.61 8.82
C CYS A 73 21.23 -10.07 9.47
N GLY A 74 21.76 -10.73 10.49
CA GLY A 74 23.08 -10.39 11.07
C GLY A 74 24.23 -10.69 10.12
N GLU A 75 24.19 -11.81 9.38
CA GLU A 75 25.19 -12.12 8.35
C GLU A 75 25.10 -11.14 7.17
N LEU A 76 23.88 -10.76 6.76
CA LEU A 76 23.71 -9.73 5.72
C LEU A 76 24.33 -8.40 6.15
N GLU A 77 24.08 -7.98 7.39
CA GLU A 77 24.62 -6.76 7.99
C GLU A 77 26.16 -6.76 7.98
N ALA A 78 26.79 -7.87 8.39
CA ALA A 78 28.24 -8.03 8.34
C ALA A 78 28.80 -7.90 6.92
N ARG A 79 28.20 -8.61 5.94
CA ARG A 79 28.67 -8.58 4.54
C ARG A 79 28.54 -7.22 3.88
N LEU A 80 27.44 -6.52 4.15
CA LEU A 80 27.24 -5.16 3.65
C LEU A 80 28.25 -4.20 4.30
N GLY A 81 28.55 -4.36 5.58
CA GLY A 81 29.62 -3.63 6.27
C GLY A 81 31.00 -3.84 5.64
N GLU A 82 31.38 -5.09 5.35
CA GLU A 82 32.63 -5.42 4.63
C GLU A 82 32.68 -4.80 3.22
N ALA A 83 31.52 -4.70 2.56
CA ALA A 83 31.37 -4.06 1.26
C ALA A 83 31.32 -2.51 1.35
N GLY A 84 31.45 -1.92 2.55
CA GLY A 84 31.52 -0.49 2.79
C GLY A 84 30.16 0.23 2.92
N PHE A 85 29.07 -0.51 3.08
CA PHE A 85 27.76 0.06 3.39
C PHE A 85 27.63 0.33 4.89
N GLU A 86 26.88 1.37 5.24
CA GLU A 86 26.39 1.60 6.60
C GLU A 86 24.86 1.48 6.57
N ILE A 87 24.33 0.60 7.41
CA ILE A 87 22.89 0.31 7.49
C ILE A 87 22.42 0.35 8.94
N GLU A 88 21.20 0.82 9.15
CA GLU A 88 20.56 0.91 10.47
C GLU A 88 19.22 0.18 10.46
N ARG A 89 18.86 -0.48 11.55
CA ARG A 89 17.59 -1.19 11.65
C ARG A 89 16.42 -0.20 11.71
N VAL A 90 15.32 -0.53 11.03
CA VAL A 90 14.05 0.16 11.23
C VAL A 90 13.38 -0.41 12.49
N PRO A 91 13.13 0.40 13.55
CA PRO A 91 12.73 -0.14 14.86
C PRO A 91 11.47 -1.02 14.86
N PHE A 92 10.52 -0.76 13.97
CA PHE A 92 9.23 -1.45 13.89
C PHE A 92 9.16 -2.48 12.75
N LEU A 93 10.26 -2.75 12.02
CA LEU A 93 10.30 -3.74 10.95
C LEU A 93 11.43 -4.74 11.19
N PRO A 94 11.13 -5.99 11.60
CA PRO A 94 12.13 -7.00 11.94
C PRO A 94 13.21 -7.26 10.86
N HIS A 95 12.84 -7.11 9.59
CA HIS A 95 13.70 -7.34 8.43
C HIS A 95 14.13 -6.05 7.73
N GLY A 96 13.72 -4.88 8.21
CA GLY A 96 13.92 -3.60 7.52
C GLY A 96 15.18 -2.88 7.97
N TYR A 97 15.95 -2.38 7.00
CA TYR A 97 17.12 -1.55 7.23
C TYR A 97 17.07 -0.28 6.39
N ILE A 98 17.52 0.83 6.95
CA ILE A 98 17.81 2.10 6.27
C ILE A 98 19.28 2.05 5.85
N ILE A 99 19.55 2.44 4.61
CA ILE A 99 20.93 2.63 4.14
C ILE A 99 21.32 4.08 4.43
N THR A 100 22.24 4.28 5.36
CA THR A 100 22.77 5.61 5.71
C THR A 100 23.97 5.98 4.84
N LYS A 101 24.68 4.97 4.33
CA LYS A 101 25.79 5.15 3.37
C LYS A 101 25.90 3.96 2.43
N ALA A 102 26.12 4.25 1.15
CA ALA A 102 26.32 3.26 0.10
C ALA A 102 27.51 3.64 -0.79
N PRO A 103 28.52 2.77 -0.96
CA PRO A 103 29.65 3.02 -1.85
C PRO A 103 29.30 2.76 -3.33
N ILE A 104 28.28 1.94 -3.59
CA ILE A 104 27.74 1.63 -4.90
C ILE A 104 26.21 1.55 -4.81
N SER A 105 25.52 1.51 -5.96
CA SER A 105 24.08 1.33 -5.96
C SER A 105 23.68 0.05 -5.22
N PRO A 106 22.72 0.10 -4.28
CA PRO A 106 22.24 -1.08 -3.56
C PRO A 106 21.69 -2.18 -4.50
N GLY A 107 21.26 -1.84 -5.72
CA GLY A 107 20.81 -2.82 -6.71
C GLY A 107 21.94 -3.54 -7.47
N ALA A 108 23.20 -3.13 -7.27
CA ALA A 108 24.37 -3.63 -8.00
C ALA A 108 25.27 -4.55 -7.16
N THR A 109 24.93 -4.81 -5.90
CA THR A 109 25.72 -5.67 -5.01
C THR A 109 25.58 -7.16 -5.35
N HIS A 110 26.58 -7.96 -4.98
CA HIS A 110 26.47 -9.43 -5.10
C HIS A 110 25.34 -9.98 -4.23
N GLU A 111 25.12 -9.39 -3.06
CA GLU A 111 24.09 -9.73 -2.08
C GLU A 111 22.69 -9.54 -2.67
N TYR A 112 22.46 -8.42 -3.38
CA TYR A 112 21.22 -8.18 -4.11
C TYR A 112 21.00 -9.22 -5.21
N LEU A 113 22.02 -9.51 -6.02
CA LEU A 113 21.93 -10.49 -7.10
C LEU A 113 21.66 -11.91 -6.59
N LYS A 114 22.20 -12.27 -5.41
CA LYS A 114 21.92 -13.54 -4.71
C LYS A 114 20.52 -13.60 -4.09
N GLY A 115 19.81 -12.47 -4.06
CA GLY A 115 18.48 -12.35 -3.46
C GLY A 115 18.49 -12.32 -1.94
N TYR A 116 19.59 -11.88 -1.33
CA TYR A 116 19.71 -11.76 0.12
C TYR A 116 18.91 -10.59 0.70
N TYR A 117 18.54 -9.62 -0.14
CA TYR A 117 17.59 -8.59 0.23
C TYR A 117 16.81 -8.07 -0.98
N TYR A 118 15.77 -7.31 -0.68
CA TYR A 118 14.96 -6.59 -1.64
C TYR A 118 14.96 -5.09 -1.31
N LEU A 119 15.07 -4.22 -2.30
CA LEU A 119 14.91 -2.76 -2.11
C LEU A 119 13.42 -2.46 -1.91
N GLN A 120 13.02 -2.21 -0.67
CA GLN A 120 11.61 -2.07 -0.33
C GLN A 120 11.42 -0.99 0.73
N ASP A 121 10.43 -0.17 0.44
CA ASP A 121 9.84 0.88 1.22
C ASP A 121 9.27 0.39 2.58
N PRO A 122 9.52 1.08 3.71
CA PRO A 122 9.02 0.69 5.03
C PRO A 122 7.50 0.56 5.07
N GLY A 123 6.77 1.48 4.45
CA GLY A 123 5.30 1.40 4.37
C GLY A 123 4.84 0.16 3.62
N SER A 124 5.52 -0.20 2.52
CA SER A 124 5.25 -1.43 1.79
C SER A 124 5.57 -2.68 2.59
N MET A 125 6.62 -2.66 3.42
CA MET A 125 6.92 -3.78 4.32
C MET A 125 5.84 -3.95 5.38
N LEU A 126 5.37 -2.83 5.96
CA LEU A 126 4.38 -2.81 7.03
C LEU A 126 3.06 -3.43 6.60
N VAL A 127 2.60 -3.16 5.36
CA VAL A 127 1.39 -3.75 4.79
C VAL A 127 1.37 -5.28 4.94
N VAL A 128 2.49 -5.95 4.66
CA VAL A 128 2.55 -7.43 4.72
C VAL A 128 2.65 -7.93 6.17
N TYR A 129 3.31 -7.19 7.07
CA TYR A 129 3.27 -7.52 8.50
C TYR A 129 1.86 -7.39 9.08
N ILE A 130 1.11 -6.35 8.66
CA ILE A 130 -0.29 -6.14 9.04
C ILE A 130 -1.18 -7.25 8.49
N MET A 131 -0.93 -7.68 7.25
CA MET A 131 -1.66 -8.78 6.62
C MET A 131 -1.54 -10.10 7.40
N ARG A 132 -0.41 -10.32 8.09
CA ARG A 132 -0.09 -11.55 8.84
C ARG A 132 -0.35 -12.80 7.97
N PRO A 133 0.40 -12.99 6.87
CA PRO A 133 0.22 -14.13 5.99
C PRO A 133 0.45 -15.44 6.75
N ARG A 134 -0.48 -16.39 6.62
CA ARG A 134 -0.46 -17.66 7.36
C ARG A 134 0.31 -18.73 6.57
N PRO A 135 1.15 -19.53 7.24
CA PRO A 135 1.73 -20.74 6.64
C PRO A 135 0.66 -21.64 6.02
N SER A 136 0.97 -22.29 4.90
CA SER A 136 0.08 -23.20 4.16
C SER A 136 -1.25 -22.61 3.67
N ALA A 137 -1.49 -21.30 3.80
CA ALA A 137 -2.66 -20.64 3.24
C ALA A 137 -2.55 -20.49 1.71
N THR A 138 -3.69 -20.49 1.02
CA THR A 138 -3.78 -20.00 -0.35
C THR A 138 -3.98 -18.49 -0.33
N ILE A 139 -2.99 -17.75 -0.83
CA ILE A 139 -2.95 -16.29 -0.77
C ILE A 139 -3.04 -15.71 -2.19
N LEU A 140 -3.98 -14.79 -2.41
CA LEU A 140 -4.10 -14.06 -3.68
C LEU A 140 -3.45 -12.67 -3.55
N ASP A 141 -2.47 -12.36 -4.39
CA ASP A 141 -1.95 -11.01 -4.58
C ASP A 141 -2.48 -10.45 -5.91
N MET A 142 -3.44 -9.52 -5.82
CA MET A 142 -4.19 -9.03 -6.99
C MET A 142 -3.43 -8.05 -7.87
N ALA A 143 -2.31 -7.49 -7.39
CA ALA A 143 -1.52 -6.47 -8.07
C ALA A 143 -0.04 -6.67 -7.78
N ALA A 144 0.46 -7.86 -8.11
CA ALA A 144 1.67 -8.40 -7.51
C ALA A 144 2.99 -7.73 -7.95
N ALA A 145 3.08 -7.21 -9.17
CA ALA A 145 4.36 -6.71 -9.67
C ALA A 145 4.76 -5.38 -9.00
N PRO A 146 6.06 -5.12 -8.76
CA PRO A 146 7.22 -5.91 -9.18
C PRO A 146 7.56 -7.11 -8.28
N GLY A 147 6.76 -7.40 -7.24
CA GLY A 147 6.93 -8.59 -6.40
C GLY A 147 7.50 -8.34 -5.00
N GLY A 148 7.68 -7.08 -4.59
CA GLY A 148 8.21 -6.76 -3.26
C GLY A 148 7.36 -7.36 -2.13
N LYS A 149 6.05 -7.07 -2.12
CA LYS A 149 5.10 -7.62 -1.14
C LYS A 149 4.87 -9.13 -1.34
N SER A 150 4.77 -9.60 -2.58
CA SER A 150 4.66 -11.02 -2.94
C SER A 150 5.81 -11.87 -2.36
N THR A 151 7.05 -11.43 -2.55
CA THR A 151 8.23 -12.11 -1.99
C THR A 151 8.26 -12.04 -0.46
N GLN A 152 7.70 -10.98 0.14
CA GLN A 152 7.60 -10.87 1.59
C GLN A 152 6.58 -11.85 2.16
N ILE A 153 5.44 -12.05 1.49
CA ILE A 153 4.44 -13.06 1.86
C ILE A 153 5.10 -14.44 1.91
N LEU A 154 5.84 -14.81 0.86
CA LEU A 154 6.53 -16.09 0.79
C LEU A 154 7.65 -16.17 1.83
N GLN A 155 8.39 -15.09 2.08
CA GLN A 155 9.41 -15.04 3.14
C GLN A 155 8.81 -15.33 4.53
N LEU A 156 7.75 -14.60 4.92
CA LEU A 156 7.14 -14.72 6.25
C LEU A 156 6.44 -16.08 6.46
N THR A 157 5.99 -16.71 5.37
CA THR A 157 5.40 -18.06 5.42
C THR A 157 6.43 -19.17 5.22
N ARG A 158 7.73 -18.84 5.14
CA ARG A 158 8.83 -19.80 4.86
C ARG A 158 8.58 -20.62 3.59
N ASP A 159 8.10 -19.93 2.55
CA ASP A 159 7.66 -20.49 1.26
C ASP A 159 6.57 -21.56 1.40
N SER A 160 5.84 -21.66 2.51
CA SER A 160 4.83 -22.73 2.70
C SER A 160 3.43 -22.37 2.19
N ALA A 161 3.13 -21.08 2.02
CA ALA A 161 1.86 -20.62 1.46
C ALA A 161 1.85 -20.75 -0.07
N LEU A 162 0.70 -21.06 -0.64
CA LEU A 162 0.51 -21.02 -2.10
C LEU A 162 0.14 -19.59 -2.50
N LEU A 163 1.06 -18.88 -3.16
CA LEU A 163 0.80 -17.53 -3.65
C LEU A 163 0.25 -17.54 -5.09
N ILE A 164 -0.96 -17.02 -5.29
CA ILE A 164 -1.50 -16.70 -6.62
C ILE A 164 -1.22 -15.22 -6.87
N ALA A 165 -0.27 -14.91 -7.75
CA ALA A 165 0.17 -13.55 -8.06
C ALA A 165 -0.38 -13.09 -9.41
N VAL A 166 -1.18 -12.01 -9.42
CA VAL A 166 -1.86 -11.50 -10.62
C VAL A 166 -1.20 -10.21 -11.09
N GLU A 167 -0.91 -10.11 -12.39
CA GLU A 167 -0.41 -8.89 -13.02
C GLU A 167 -0.85 -8.79 -14.48
N PRO A 168 -1.55 -7.72 -14.91
CA PRO A 168 -2.05 -7.61 -16.28
C PRO A 168 -0.96 -7.35 -17.33
N LYS A 169 0.12 -6.63 -16.98
CA LYS A 169 1.13 -6.18 -17.96
C LYS A 169 2.26 -7.20 -18.12
N ARG A 170 2.51 -7.63 -19.37
CA ARG A 170 3.52 -8.65 -19.70
C ARG A 170 4.93 -8.29 -19.21
N ASP A 171 5.35 -7.04 -19.34
CA ASP A 171 6.69 -6.63 -18.90
C ASP A 171 6.82 -6.64 -17.38
N ARG A 172 5.75 -6.29 -16.66
CA ARG A 172 5.71 -6.37 -15.20
C ARG A 172 5.68 -7.82 -14.71
N VAL A 173 5.05 -8.75 -15.44
CA VAL A 173 5.14 -10.19 -15.18
C VAL A 173 6.59 -10.69 -15.26
N ARG A 174 7.39 -10.19 -16.22
CA ARG A 174 8.82 -10.57 -16.31
C ARG A 174 9.59 -10.13 -15.07
N ALA A 175 9.37 -8.90 -14.60
CA ALA A 175 10.00 -8.37 -13.39
C ALA A 175 9.57 -9.16 -12.14
N LEU A 176 8.26 -9.42 -11.99
CA LEU A 176 7.71 -10.23 -10.91
C LEU A 176 8.33 -11.63 -10.87
N ARG A 177 8.36 -12.33 -12.01
CA ARG A 177 8.97 -13.66 -12.11
C ARG A 177 10.46 -13.63 -11.75
N SER A 178 11.19 -12.66 -12.30
CA SER A 178 12.62 -12.49 -12.03
C SER A 178 12.89 -12.27 -10.54
N ASN A 179 12.09 -11.42 -9.89
CA ASN A 179 12.23 -11.15 -8.46
C ASN A 179 11.87 -12.36 -7.59
N LEU A 180 10.78 -13.07 -7.88
CA LEU A 180 10.41 -14.29 -7.14
C LEU A 180 11.52 -15.35 -7.22
N GLN A 181 12.05 -15.59 -8.43
CA GLN A 181 13.15 -16.53 -8.67
C GLN A 181 14.46 -16.09 -7.99
N ARG A 182 14.84 -14.81 -8.16
CA ARG A 182 16.04 -14.24 -7.54
C ARG A 182 15.97 -14.35 -6.02
N MET A 183 14.80 -14.11 -5.42
CA MET A 183 14.60 -14.22 -3.97
C MET A 183 14.50 -15.68 -3.49
N GLY A 184 14.42 -16.66 -4.39
CA GLY A 184 14.52 -18.10 -4.13
C GLY A 184 13.23 -18.77 -3.69
N PHE A 185 12.08 -18.17 -4.00
CA PHE A 185 10.78 -18.76 -3.69
C PHE A 185 10.31 -19.65 -4.83
N SER A 186 9.42 -20.60 -4.52
CA SER A 186 8.93 -21.59 -5.48
C SER A 186 7.42 -21.82 -5.41
N ASN A 187 6.78 -21.54 -4.27
CA ASN A 187 5.37 -21.81 -4.07
C ASN A 187 4.47 -20.66 -4.55
N TYR A 188 4.53 -20.40 -5.86
CA TYR A 188 3.70 -19.38 -6.50
C TYR A 188 3.17 -19.77 -7.88
N ILE A 189 2.05 -19.15 -8.25
CA ILE A 189 1.46 -19.19 -9.58
C ILE A 189 1.34 -17.75 -10.08
N ILE A 190 1.90 -17.44 -11.25
CA ILE A 190 1.73 -16.11 -11.86
C ILE A 190 0.64 -16.18 -12.92
N ILE A 191 -0.41 -15.38 -12.75
CA ILE A 191 -1.51 -15.25 -13.70
C ILE A 191 -1.44 -13.88 -14.37
N LYS A 192 -1.21 -13.87 -15.69
CA LYS A 192 -1.31 -12.64 -16.47
C LYS A 192 -2.77 -12.34 -16.80
N SER A 193 -3.43 -11.59 -15.93
CA SER A 193 -4.82 -11.17 -16.11
C SER A 193 -5.07 -9.80 -15.50
N ASP A 194 -6.12 -9.13 -15.95
CA ASP A 194 -6.76 -8.09 -15.15
C ASP A 194 -7.45 -8.76 -13.96
N ALA A 195 -7.10 -8.35 -12.74
CA ALA A 195 -7.65 -8.93 -11.52
C ALA A 195 -9.17 -8.73 -11.39
N ARG A 196 -9.75 -7.73 -12.06
CA ARG A 196 -11.20 -7.52 -12.13
C ARG A 196 -11.93 -8.65 -12.85
N ASN A 197 -11.24 -9.28 -13.79
CA ASN A 197 -11.76 -10.37 -14.62
C ASN A 197 -11.33 -11.74 -14.12
N LEU A 198 -10.62 -11.80 -12.99
CA LEU A 198 -10.14 -13.05 -12.43
C LEU A 198 -11.31 -13.92 -11.99
N LYS A 199 -11.37 -15.15 -12.53
CA LYS A 199 -12.33 -16.17 -12.13
C LYS A 199 -11.57 -17.27 -11.41
N LEU A 200 -11.65 -17.27 -10.09
CA LEU A 200 -11.18 -18.38 -9.27
C LEU A 200 -12.38 -19.28 -8.97
N ASN A 201 -12.29 -20.55 -9.34
CA ASN A 201 -13.29 -21.56 -8.98
C ASN A 201 -13.18 -21.99 -7.52
N VAL A 202 -12.19 -21.48 -6.80
CA VAL A 202 -11.91 -21.74 -5.39
C VAL A 202 -11.87 -20.44 -4.63
N LYS A 203 -12.32 -20.47 -3.37
CA LYS A 203 -12.11 -19.37 -2.44
C LYS A 203 -10.68 -19.45 -1.89
N VAL A 204 -10.06 -18.29 -1.70
CA VAL A 204 -8.73 -18.19 -1.10
C VAL A 204 -8.84 -17.83 0.38
N ASP A 205 -7.78 -18.12 1.13
CA ASP A 205 -7.71 -17.89 2.57
C ASP A 205 -7.42 -16.44 2.92
N GLN A 206 -6.55 -15.79 2.14
CA GLN A 206 -6.18 -14.39 2.32
C GLN A 206 -5.99 -13.70 0.97
N VAL A 207 -6.31 -12.42 0.89
CA VAL A 207 -6.07 -11.58 -0.28
C VAL A 207 -5.24 -10.37 0.12
N LEU A 208 -4.19 -10.08 -0.64
CA LEU A 208 -3.53 -8.79 -0.67
C LEU A 208 -4.01 -8.01 -1.90
N LEU A 209 -4.54 -6.81 -1.65
CA LEU A 209 -4.82 -5.82 -2.67
C LEU A 209 -4.00 -4.56 -2.38
N ASP A 210 -2.78 -4.52 -2.88
CA ASP A 210 -1.97 -3.29 -2.99
C ASP A 210 -2.43 -2.53 -4.24
N ALA A 211 -3.46 -1.72 -4.08
CA ALA A 211 -4.25 -1.21 -5.18
C ALA A 211 -3.46 -0.19 -6.02
N PRO A 212 -3.62 -0.19 -7.36
CA PRO A 212 -3.09 0.89 -8.21
C PRO A 212 -3.62 2.24 -7.72
N SER A 213 -2.72 3.17 -7.39
CA SER A 213 -3.06 4.48 -6.81
C SER A 213 -2.52 5.65 -7.64
N SER A 214 -2.93 6.86 -7.28
CA SER A 214 -2.37 8.12 -7.75
C SER A 214 -0.86 8.21 -7.48
N GLY A 215 -0.40 7.58 -6.40
CA GLY A 215 0.98 7.63 -5.91
C GLY A 215 1.29 8.87 -5.09
N GLU A 216 0.30 9.53 -4.49
CA GLU A 216 0.56 10.66 -3.56
C GLU A 216 1.43 10.25 -2.37
N GLY A 217 1.36 9.00 -1.93
CA GLY A 217 2.17 8.49 -0.83
C GLY A 217 3.67 8.47 -1.11
N ILE A 218 4.09 8.55 -2.37
CA ILE A 218 5.51 8.51 -2.79
C ILE A 218 6.02 9.84 -3.32
N ILE A 219 5.40 10.98 -2.99
CA ILE A 219 5.83 12.30 -3.48
C ILE A 219 7.31 12.59 -3.17
N ARG A 220 7.81 12.16 -1.99
CA ARG A 220 9.23 12.25 -1.61
C ARG A 220 10.17 11.59 -2.63
N LYS A 221 9.70 10.54 -3.32
CA LYS A 221 10.46 9.78 -4.34
C LYS A 221 10.17 10.24 -5.76
N ASP A 222 8.94 10.65 -6.04
CA ASP A 222 8.49 11.09 -7.36
C ASP A 222 7.68 12.39 -7.26
N LYS A 223 8.38 13.54 -7.31
CA LYS A 223 7.77 14.87 -7.19
C LYS A 223 6.73 15.17 -8.27
N ARG A 224 6.76 14.46 -9.40
CA ARG A 224 5.73 14.61 -10.45
C ARG A 224 4.33 14.27 -9.94
N ARG A 225 4.22 13.48 -8.86
CA ARG A 225 2.94 13.09 -8.25
C ARG A 225 2.14 14.26 -7.69
N LYS A 226 2.80 15.40 -7.40
CA LYS A 226 2.15 16.65 -6.99
C LYS A 226 1.23 17.25 -8.06
N THR A 227 1.48 16.97 -9.33
CA THR A 227 0.78 17.60 -10.46
C THR A 227 0.23 16.66 -11.52
N LYS A 228 0.54 15.36 -11.43
CA LYS A 228 0.20 14.39 -12.47
C LYS A 228 -1.28 13.99 -12.49
N THR A 229 -1.94 13.98 -11.34
CA THR A 229 -3.28 13.38 -11.20
C THR A 229 -4.30 14.50 -11.13
N ALA A 230 -5.12 14.68 -12.18
CA ALA A 230 -6.27 15.57 -12.11
C ALA A 230 -7.37 14.95 -11.23
N LEU A 231 -8.30 15.76 -10.73
CA LEU A 231 -9.41 15.29 -9.90
C LEU A 231 -10.28 14.24 -10.62
N SER A 232 -10.45 14.37 -11.94
CA SER A 232 -11.14 13.39 -12.78
C SER A 232 -10.38 12.06 -12.88
N ASP A 233 -9.05 12.07 -12.93
CA ASP A 233 -8.22 10.87 -12.90
C ASP A 233 -8.29 10.20 -11.53
N LEU A 234 -8.26 10.98 -10.44
CA LEU A 234 -8.44 10.48 -9.08
C LEU A 234 -9.77 9.75 -8.94
N LYS A 235 -10.86 10.33 -9.47
CA LYS A 235 -12.18 9.67 -9.50
C LYS A 235 -12.18 8.37 -10.30
N ARG A 236 -11.48 8.30 -11.43
CA ARG A 236 -11.32 7.05 -12.20
C ARG A 236 -10.54 5.99 -11.44
N ILE A 237 -9.48 6.39 -10.73
CA ILE A 237 -8.67 5.51 -9.88
C ILE A 237 -9.53 4.96 -8.74
N HIS A 238 -10.32 5.82 -8.08
CA HIS A 238 -11.26 5.42 -7.04
C HIS A 238 -12.21 4.28 -7.50
N TYR A 239 -12.89 4.45 -8.64
CA TYR A 239 -13.78 3.39 -9.14
C TYR A 239 -13.04 2.10 -9.51
N LEU A 240 -11.82 2.21 -10.06
CA LEU A 240 -10.98 1.03 -10.30
C LEU A 240 -10.67 0.28 -8.98
N GLN A 241 -10.35 1.03 -7.90
CA GLN A 241 -10.10 0.46 -6.58
C GLN A 241 -11.36 -0.17 -5.99
N LEU A 242 -12.54 0.42 -6.17
CA LEU A 242 -13.83 -0.17 -5.80
C LEU A 242 -14.09 -1.51 -6.50
N GLU A 243 -13.87 -1.57 -7.83
CA GLU A 243 -14.03 -2.80 -8.61
C GLU A 243 -13.08 -3.91 -8.11
N LEU A 244 -11.81 -3.56 -7.88
CA LEU A 244 -10.80 -4.49 -7.38
C LEU A 244 -11.10 -4.98 -5.96
N LEU A 245 -11.49 -4.08 -5.05
CA LEU A 245 -11.74 -4.43 -3.66
C LEU A 245 -13.01 -5.29 -3.53
N ASN A 246 -14.06 -5.01 -4.31
CA ASN A 246 -15.21 -5.90 -4.40
C ASN A 246 -14.80 -7.31 -4.86
N LYS A 247 -13.94 -7.40 -5.89
CA LYS A 247 -13.42 -8.70 -6.36
C LYS A 247 -12.56 -9.41 -5.32
N ALA A 248 -11.77 -8.68 -4.53
CA ALA A 248 -11.00 -9.24 -3.43
C ALA A 248 -11.92 -9.90 -2.38
N LEU A 249 -12.96 -9.19 -1.94
CA LEU A 249 -13.92 -9.70 -0.95
C LEU A 249 -14.80 -10.84 -1.51
N ASP A 250 -15.02 -10.87 -2.81
CA ASP A 250 -15.69 -12.00 -3.47
C ASP A 250 -14.77 -13.22 -3.59
N ALA A 251 -13.45 -13.04 -3.72
CA ALA A 251 -12.49 -14.14 -3.85
C ALA A 251 -12.20 -14.85 -2.51
N VAL A 252 -12.32 -14.13 -1.39
CA VAL A 252 -12.01 -14.68 -0.07
C VAL A 252 -13.11 -15.60 0.48
N GLY A 253 -12.71 -16.69 1.14
CA GLY A 253 -13.61 -17.64 1.80
C GLY A 253 -14.16 -17.12 3.14
N SER A 254 -15.15 -17.83 3.69
CA SER A 254 -15.63 -17.57 5.05
C SER A 254 -14.48 -17.69 6.06
N GLY A 255 -14.36 -16.73 6.99
CA GLY A 255 -13.26 -16.65 7.94
C GLY A 255 -11.91 -16.16 7.37
N GLY A 256 -11.81 -15.95 6.06
CA GLY A 256 -10.60 -15.40 5.44
C GLY A 256 -10.51 -13.87 5.57
N SER A 257 -9.38 -13.31 5.11
CA SER A 257 -9.11 -11.87 5.21
C SER A 257 -8.69 -11.22 3.89
N VAL A 258 -8.98 -9.93 3.75
CA VAL A 258 -8.52 -9.06 2.67
C VAL A 258 -7.76 -7.90 3.28
N THR A 259 -6.48 -7.77 2.94
CA THR A 259 -5.70 -6.58 3.26
C THR A 259 -5.70 -5.66 2.05
N TYR A 260 -6.43 -4.55 2.16
CA TYR A 260 -6.41 -3.45 1.21
C TYR A 260 -5.33 -2.46 1.61
N ALA A 261 -4.53 -2.02 0.65
CA ALA A 261 -3.58 -0.95 0.84
C ALA A 261 -3.54 -0.06 -0.42
N ALA A 262 -3.41 1.24 -0.21
CA ALA A 262 -3.14 2.20 -1.27
C ALA A 262 -1.97 3.07 -0.84
N CYS A 263 -0.96 3.20 -1.70
CA CYS A 263 0.15 4.13 -1.48
C CYS A 263 -0.27 5.55 -1.84
N SER A 264 -1.16 6.10 -1.03
CA SER A 264 -1.78 7.40 -1.20
C SER A 264 -2.14 7.99 0.16
N THR A 265 -2.11 9.31 0.25
CA THR A 265 -2.64 10.08 1.38
C THR A 265 -4.08 10.56 1.12
N ALA A 266 -4.56 10.43 -0.11
CA ALA A 266 -5.92 10.75 -0.53
C ALA A 266 -6.97 9.91 0.22
N VAL A 267 -7.96 10.59 0.82
CA VAL A 267 -9.13 9.93 1.43
C VAL A 267 -10.01 9.24 0.37
N GLU A 268 -9.99 9.75 -0.86
CA GLU A 268 -10.69 9.21 -2.03
C GLU A 268 -10.18 7.83 -2.43
N GLU A 269 -8.92 7.50 -2.11
CA GLU A 269 -8.30 6.20 -2.40
C GLU A 269 -8.18 5.31 -1.16
N GLY A 270 -8.61 5.79 0.00
CA GLY A 270 -8.52 5.10 1.28
C GLY A 270 -9.89 4.82 1.87
N GLU A 271 -10.28 5.63 2.84
CA GLU A 271 -11.53 5.54 3.59
C GLU A 271 -12.73 5.54 2.68
N TYR A 272 -12.73 6.37 1.62
CA TYR A 272 -13.91 6.45 0.77
C TYR A 272 -14.11 5.16 -0.02
N VAL A 273 -13.04 4.50 -0.48
CA VAL A 273 -13.13 3.18 -1.12
C VAL A 273 -13.69 2.16 -0.14
N VAL A 274 -13.16 2.11 1.08
CA VAL A 274 -13.58 1.13 2.09
C VAL A 274 -15.03 1.39 2.53
N HIS A 275 -15.38 2.63 2.85
CA HIS A 275 -16.73 3.05 3.22
C HIS A 275 -17.75 2.53 2.21
N LYS A 276 -17.53 2.82 0.93
CA LYS A 276 -18.42 2.45 -0.17
C LYS A 276 -18.54 0.93 -0.31
N VAL A 277 -17.44 0.18 -0.22
CA VAL A 277 -17.50 -1.29 -0.33
C VAL A 277 -18.18 -1.96 0.87
N LEU A 278 -18.06 -1.37 2.07
CA LEU A 278 -18.63 -1.91 3.30
C LEU A 278 -20.15 -1.74 3.39
N GLN A 279 -20.71 -0.70 2.75
CA GLN A 279 -22.14 -0.39 2.77
C GLN A 279 -23.06 -1.59 2.43
N ASP A 280 -22.65 -2.46 1.51
CA ASP A 280 -23.44 -3.64 1.09
C ASP A 280 -22.88 -4.97 1.64
N ARG A 281 -22.02 -4.92 2.67
CA ARG A 281 -21.25 -6.08 3.15
C ARG A 281 -21.22 -6.17 4.67
N ASP A 282 -22.37 -6.37 5.31
CA ASP A 282 -22.49 -6.54 6.77
C ASP A 282 -21.70 -7.73 7.33
N TYR A 283 -21.42 -8.72 6.48
CA TYR A 283 -20.56 -9.87 6.80
C TYR A 283 -19.06 -9.53 6.78
N VAL A 284 -18.67 -8.25 6.66
CA VAL A 284 -17.27 -7.84 6.69
C VAL A 284 -17.03 -7.00 7.95
N ALA A 285 -16.06 -7.45 8.75
CA ALA A 285 -15.54 -6.71 9.88
C ALA A 285 -14.14 -6.16 9.56
N THR A 286 -13.76 -5.07 10.21
CA THR A 286 -12.41 -4.50 10.17
C THR A 286 -11.81 -4.55 11.57
N GLU A 287 -10.48 -4.67 11.64
CA GLU A 287 -9.77 -4.64 12.92
C GLU A 287 -8.50 -3.81 12.76
N ARG A 288 -8.31 -2.86 13.69
CA ARG A 288 -7.11 -2.03 13.69
C ARG A 288 -5.89 -2.89 14.01
N PRO A 289 -4.87 -2.92 13.14
CA PRO A 289 -3.66 -3.68 13.41
C PRO A 289 -2.92 -3.15 14.64
N ALA A 290 -2.96 -3.89 15.74
CA ALA A 290 -2.23 -3.55 16.95
C ALA A 290 -0.71 -3.77 16.78
N GLY A 291 0.09 -2.94 17.45
CA GLY A 291 1.56 -3.07 17.49
C GLY A 291 2.31 -2.41 16.33
N PHE A 292 1.64 -1.58 15.52
CA PHE A 292 2.26 -0.84 14.43
C PHE A 292 1.99 0.67 14.58
N PRO A 293 2.90 1.55 14.09
CA PRO A 293 2.80 3.00 14.27
C PRO A 293 1.79 3.65 13.32
N LEU A 294 0.56 3.14 13.26
CA LEU A 294 -0.49 3.65 12.37
C LEU A 294 -1.23 4.83 12.99
N SER A 295 -1.32 5.93 12.26
CA SER A 295 -2.30 6.99 12.51
C SER A 295 -3.72 6.49 12.25
N GLU A 296 -4.69 7.17 12.85
CA GLU A 296 -6.11 6.83 12.71
C GLU A 296 -6.61 7.15 11.29
N ALA A 297 -7.57 6.36 10.81
CA ALA A 297 -8.33 6.71 9.62
C ALA A 297 -9.28 7.87 9.93
N PHE A 298 -9.60 8.68 8.92
CA PHE A 298 -10.58 9.74 9.06
C PHE A 298 -11.99 9.15 9.18
N GLU A 299 -12.87 9.80 9.94
CA GLU A 299 -14.26 9.34 10.13
C GLU A 299 -15.25 10.04 9.20
N GLU A 300 -14.87 11.20 8.68
CA GLU A 300 -15.68 11.99 7.77
C GLU A 300 -14.81 12.82 6.83
N TYR A 301 -15.37 13.19 5.69
CA TYR A 301 -14.78 14.16 4.78
C TYR A 301 -15.87 14.89 4.00
N ARG A 302 -15.85 16.23 4.01
CA ARG A 302 -16.78 17.10 3.26
C ARG A 302 -18.26 16.77 3.46
N GLY A 303 -18.66 16.48 4.70
CA GLY A 303 -20.04 16.16 5.06
C GLY A 303 -20.46 14.73 4.74
N VAL A 304 -19.57 13.90 4.20
CA VAL A 304 -19.78 12.46 4.09
C VAL A 304 -19.20 11.79 5.33
N LYS A 305 -20.07 11.27 6.20
CA LYS A 305 -19.67 10.42 7.32
C LYS A 305 -19.40 9.01 6.80
N PHE A 306 -18.23 8.46 7.12
CA PHE A 306 -17.86 7.12 6.70
C PHE A 306 -18.49 6.04 7.58
N ASP A 307 -18.41 4.79 7.10
CA ASP A 307 -18.89 3.63 7.84
C ASP A 307 -18.05 3.47 9.12
N ASP A 308 -18.67 3.18 10.27
CA ASP A 308 -17.96 3.09 11.55
C ASP A 308 -16.83 2.05 11.53
N ARG A 309 -16.93 1.02 10.67
CA ARG A 309 -15.87 0.03 10.47
C ARG A 309 -14.60 0.64 9.83
N VAL A 310 -14.67 1.80 9.18
CA VAL A 310 -13.47 2.49 8.67
C VAL A 310 -12.47 2.84 9.79
N LYS A 311 -12.94 3.00 11.03
CA LYS A 311 -12.09 3.20 12.23
C LYS A 311 -11.12 2.03 12.49
N GLY A 312 -11.42 0.84 11.95
CA GLY A 312 -10.54 -0.32 11.98
C GLY A 312 -9.39 -0.25 10.97
N CYS A 313 -9.37 0.75 10.09
CA CYS A 313 -8.27 0.98 9.16
C CYS A 313 -7.21 1.92 9.78
N GLY A 314 -6.08 2.12 9.10
CA GLY A 314 -5.02 2.99 9.58
C GLY A 314 -4.22 3.65 8.46
N ARG A 315 -3.44 4.67 8.84
CA ARG A 315 -2.66 5.50 7.93
C ARG A 315 -1.20 5.57 8.31
N LEU A 316 -0.38 5.80 7.29
CA LEU A 316 0.98 6.30 7.41
C LEU A 316 1.05 7.65 6.72
N PHE A 317 1.79 8.57 7.33
CA PHE A 317 2.09 9.88 6.78
C PHE A 317 3.60 10.13 6.82
N PRO A 318 4.16 10.78 5.79
CA PRO A 318 5.55 11.20 5.77
C PRO A 318 6.01 11.98 7.00
N HIS A 319 5.26 12.98 7.44
CA HIS A 319 5.66 13.86 8.56
C HIS A 319 5.54 13.20 9.93
N ARG A 320 4.65 12.21 10.09
CA ARG A 320 4.44 11.51 11.37
C ARG A 320 5.33 10.29 11.56
N GLN A 321 5.43 9.43 10.54
CA GLN A 321 6.15 8.16 10.65
C GLN A 321 7.49 8.14 9.90
N GLY A 322 7.81 9.17 9.12
CA GLY A 322 9.01 9.21 8.28
C GLY A 322 8.98 8.23 7.11
N THR A 323 7.84 7.56 6.85
CA THR A 323 7.66 6.58 5.77
C THR A 323 7.03 7.21 4.52
N GLU A 324 6.68 6.38 3.54
CA GLU A 324 5.71 6.75 2.51
C GLU A 324 4.33 6.96 3.13
N GLY A 325 3.48 7.71 2.42
CA GLY A 325 2.06 7.79 2.72
C GLY A 325 1.33 6.51 2.32
N PHE A 326 0.52 5.97 3.23
CA PHE A 326 -0.32 4.81 2.97
C PHE A 326 -1.65 4.91 3.69
N PHE A 327 -2.67 4.34 3.06
CA PHE A 327 -3.86 3.86 3.74
C PHE A 327 -3.86 2.32 3.74
N ILE A 328 -4.19 1.71 4.88
CA ILE A 328 -4.18 0.26 5.06
C ILE A 328 -5.44 -0.16 5.81
N CYS A 329 -6.15 -1.16 5.30
CA CYS A 329 -7.31 -1.74 5.98
C CYS A 329 -7.30 -3.26 5.88
N ASN A 330 -7.40 -3.94 7.04
CA ASN A 330 -7.57 -5.38 7.08
C ASN A 330 -9.05 -5.70 7.34
N MET A 331 -9.66 -6.43 6.41
CA MET A 331 -11.06 -6.81 6.42
C MET A 331 -11.17 -8.32 6.59
N ARG A 332 -11.97 -8.78 7.55
CA ARG A 332 -12.27 -10.19 7.76
C ARG A 332 -13.68 -10.51 7.29
N ARG A 333 -13.81 -11.55 6.48
CA ARG A 333 -15.10 -12.10 6.09
C ARG A 333 -15.64 -12.95 7.25
N LEU A 334 -16.77 -12.55 7.80
CA LEU A 334 -17.49 -13.26 8.86
C LEU A 334 -18.11 -14.56 8.32
N GLY A 335 -18.42 -15.45 9.26
CA GLY A 335 -18.91 -16.82 9.09
C GLY A 335 -20.04 -16.97 8.09
#